data_AF-A0A660M844-F1
#
_entry.id   AF-A0A660M844-F1
#
_cell.length_a   1.000
_cell.length_b   1.000
_cell.length_c   1.000
_cell.angle_alpha   90.00
_cell.angle_beta   90.00
_cell.angle_gamma   90.00
#
_symmetry.space_group_name_H-M   'P 1'
#
loop_
_entity.id
_entity.type
_entity.pdbx_description
1 polymer ?
#
loop_
_entity_poly.entity_id
_entity_poly.type
_entity_poly.pdbx_seq_one_letter_code
_entity_poly.pdbx_strand_id
1 'polypeptide(L)'
;MAKKKDAVDIAAQQRAQEQAEVEQAFLTGINTLRDLIAPSSLEFHSGYFRLGTKYGQTIYVYGYPRQLYTGWASPILNADEVLDVSMFIYPVETEIVMKNLRRKVTQLEADLSINNEKGRTRDPALEAALNDAEELRDQLQLGAEKFFRFGLYLTIYADSLDELNFVRSKVETMLGQQMLFS
;
A
#
# COMPACT_ATOMS: atom_id res chain seq x y z
N MET A 1 54.76 21.94 37.52
CA MET A 1 54.17 22.81 36.48
C MET A 1 52.77 22.28 36.15
N ALA A 2 51.73 22.82 36.78
CA ALA A 2 50.34 22.47 36.45
C ALA A 2 49.81 23.50 35.45
N LYS A 3 49.51 23.07 34.21
CA LYS A 3 48.86 23.92 33.20
C LYS A 3 47.48 24.32 33.75
N LYS A 4 47.30 25.61 34.05
CA LYS A 4 46.00 26.23 34.32
C LYS A 4 45.13 26.02 33.09
N LYS A 5 43.97 25.36 33.25
CA LYS A 5 42.96 25.25 32.19
C LYS A 5 42.41 26.65 31.91
N ASP A 6 42.46 27.07 30.65
CA ASP A 6 41.99 28.39 30.22
C ASP A 6 40.47 28.49 30.35
N ALA A 7 39.98 29.68 30.74
CA ALA A 7 38.54 29.94 30.97
C ALA A 7 37.65 29.64 29.75
N VAL A 8 38.25 29.64 28.55
CA VAL A 8 37.58 29.29 27.28
C VAL A 8 37.28 27.79 27.19
N ASP A 9 38.17 26.92 27.68
CA ASP A 9 37.97 25.46 27.70
C ASP A 9 36.87 25.06 28.69
N ILE A 10 36.78 25.78 29.82
CA ILE A 10 35.75 25.56 30.85
C ILE A 10 34.36 25.99 30.32
N ALA A 11 34.28 27.12 29.62
CA ALA A 11 33.03 27.58 29.00
C ALA A 11 32.58 26.69 27.82
N ALA A 12 33.51 26.14 27.04
CA ALA A 12 33.21 25.16 25.99
C ALA A 12 32.71 23.83 26.58
N GLN A 13 33.32 23.37 27.69
CA GLN A 13 32.85 22.18 28.41
C GLN A 13 31.46 22.38 29.03
N GLN A 14 31.17 23.56 29.58
CA GLN A 14 29.86 23.89 30.13
C GLN A 14 28.76 23.93 29.05
N ARG A 15 29.01 24.56 27.89
CA ARG A 15 28.05 24.56 26.77
C ARG A 15 27.81 23.16 26.20
N ALA A 16 28.84 22.31 26.14
CA ALA A 16 28.70 20.93 25.69
C ALA A 16 27.88 20.09 26.69
N GLN A 17 28.01 20.36 28.00
CA GLN A 17 27.20 19.72 29.04
C GLN A 17 25.74 20.20 28.99
N GLU A 18 25.49 21.50 28.82
CA GLU A 18 24.15 22.05 28.64
C GLU A 18 23.47 21.48 27.39
N GLN A 19 24.20 21.37 26.26
CA GLN A 19 23.68 20.75 25.05
C GLN A 19 23.37 19.26 25.25
N ALA A 20 24.24 18.52 25.93
CA ALA A 20 24.01 17.11 26.24
C ALA A 20 22.81 16.90 27.19
N GLU A 21 22.60 17.81 28.15
CA GLU A 21 21.47 17.78 29.08
C GLU A 21 20.15 18.12 28.39
N VAL A 22 20.15 19.10 27.48
CA VAL A 22 18.99 19.42 26.63
C VAL A 22 18.67 18.25 25.70
N GLU A 23 19.68 17.61 25.10
CA GLU A 23 19.48 16.46 24.23
C GLU A 23 18.99 15.24 25.01
N GLN A 24 19.49 14.99 26.23
CA GLN A 24 18.95 13.96 27.11
C GLN A 24 17.50 14.25 27.51
N ALA A 25 17.17 15.48 27.90
CA ALA A 25 15.79 15.86 28.24
C ALA A 25 14.85 15.71 27.04
N PHE A 26 15.30 16.03 25.84
CA PHE A 26 14.57 15.84 24.58
C PHE A 26 14.35 14.35 24.26
N LEU A 27 15.38 13.52 24.39
CA LEU A 27 15.30 12.06 24.21
C LEU A 27 14.36 11.41 25.24
N THR A 28 14.42 11.83 26.50
CA THR A 28 13.48 11.39 27.54
C THR A 28 12.06 11.81 27.19
N GLY A 29 11.85 13.05 26.72
CA GLY A 29 10.55 13.54 26.24
C GLY A 29 9.98 12.71 25.09
N ILE A 30 10.80 12.37 24.08
CA ILE A 30 10.40 11.52 22.96
C ILE A 30 10.01 10.11 23.45
N ASN A 31 10.79 9.51 24.36
CA ASN A 31 10.46 8.19 24.89
C ASN A 31 9.15 8.20 25.69
N THR A 32 8.91 9.22 26.52
CA THR A 32 7.65 9.35 27.25
C THR A 32 6.44 9.52 26.35
N LEU A 33 6.56 10.28 25.25
CA LEU A 33 5.48 10.43 24.27
C LEU A 33 5.22 9.11 23.54
N ARG A 34 6.29 8.39 23.14
CA ARG A 34 6.20 7.09 22.49
C ARG A 34 5.51 6.06 23.38
N ASP A 35 5.82 6.03 24.67
CA ASP A 35 5.18 5.15 25.64
C ASP A 35 3.71 5.51 25.88
N LEU A 36 3.34 6.80 25.77
CA LEU A 36 1.97 7.27 25.93
C LEU A 36 1.06 6.93 24.73
N ILE A 37 1.61 6.90 23.52
CA ILE A 37 0.89 6.52 22.29
C ILE A 37 1.01 5.04 21.96
N ALA A 38 1.87 4.31 22.67
CA ALA A 38 2.03 2.88 22.46
C ALA A 38 0.74 2.15 22.85
N PRO A 39 0.28 1.19 22.02
CA PRO A 39 -0.88 0.40 22.38
C PRO A 39 -0.59 -0.47 23.60
N SER A 40 -1.62 -0.72 24.41
CA SER A 40 -1.49 -1.47 25.66
C SER A 40 -1.08 -2.93 25.47
N SER A 41 -1.42 -3.54 24.33
CA SER A 41 -0.98 -4.87 23.91
C SER A 41 -1.20 -5.03 22.41
N LEU A 42 -0.35 -5.81 21.74
CA LEU A 42 -0.49 -6.18 20.34
C LEU A 42 -0.23 -7.69 20.18
N GLU A 43 -1.27 -8.45 19.86
CA GLU A 43 -1.20 -9.89 19.63
C GLU A 43 -1.56 -10.19 18.18
N PHE A 44 -0.74 -10.98 17.49
CA PHE A 44 -0.98 -11.34 16.08
C PHE A 44 -1.46 -12.78 15.97
N HIS A 45 -2.56 -12.97 15.25
CA HIS A 45 -3.08 -14.26 14.83
C HIS A 45 -3.04 -14.37 13.30
N SER A 46 -3.23 -15.57 12.77
CA SER A 46 -3.16 -15.83 11.33
C SER A 46 -4.16 -15.00 10.50
N GLY A 47 -5.34 -14.70 11.06
CA GLY A 47 -6.42 -14.00 10.34
C GLY A 47 -6.83 -12.65 10.92
N TYR A 48 -6.35 -12.28 12.10
CA TYR A 48 -6.67 -11.02 12.78
C TYR A 48 -5.54 -10.67 13.74
N PHE A 49 -5.51 -9.43 14.20
CA PHE A 49 -4.67 -8.99 15.30
C PHE A 49 -5.54 -8.42 16.41
N ARG A 50 -5.02 -8.40 17.62
CA ARG A 50 -5.69 -7.80 18.78
C ARG A 50 -4.88 -6.60 19.24
N LEU A 51 -5.53 -5.46 19.32
CA LEU A 51 -4.97 -4.20 19.78
C LEU A 51 -5.66 -3.81 21.10
N GLY A 52 -5.03 -4.15 22.22
CA GLY A 52 -5.62 -4.01 23.55
C GLY A 52 -6.92 -4.82 23.69
N THR A 53 -8.07 -4.14 23.71
CA THR A 53 -9.40 -4.77 23.80
C THR A 53 -10.09 -4.96 22.44
N LYS A 54 -9.59 -4.35 21.37
CA LYS A 54 -10.20 -4.43 20.04
C LYS A 54 -9.56 -5.51 19.17
N TYR A 55 -10.37 -6.10 18.30
CA TYR A 55 -9.93 -7.01 17.25
C TYR A 55 -9.84 -6.23 15.94
N GLY A 56 -8.74 -6.43 15.22
CA GLY A 56 -8.50 -5.79 13.93
C GLY A 56 -8.18 -6.82 12.86
N GLN A 57 -8.59 -6.57 11.62
CA GLN A 57 -8.20 -7.36 10.47
C GLN A 57 -7.91 -6.46 9.28
N THR A 58 -6.79 -6.71 8.62
CA THR A 58 -6.43 -6.01 7.37
C THR A 58 -6.77 -6.87 6.17
N ILE A 59 -7.45 -6.26 5.22
CA ILE A 59 -7.89 -6.84 3.96
C ILE A 59 -7.12 -6.13 2.83
N TYR A 60 -6.66 -6.89 1.83
CA TYR A 60 -5.95 -6.36 0.67
C TYR A 60 -6.81 -6.51 -0.59
N VAL A 61 -7.02 -5.42 -1.32
CA VAL A 61 -7.80 -5.46 -2.57
C VAL A 61 -6.88 -5.82 -3.73
N TYR A 62 -7.09 -7.02 -4.30
CA TYR A 62 -6.29 -7.58 -5.39
C TYR A 62 -6.95 -7.47 -6.78
N GLY A 63 -8.28 -7.37 -6.83
CA GLY A 63 -9.02 -7.33 -8.10
C GLY A 63 -9.68 -5.97 -8.31
N TYR A 64 -9.56 -5.44 -9.52
CA TYR A 64 -10.12 -4.14 -9.92
C TYR A 64 -10.85 -4.25 -11.26
N PRO A 65 -11.90 -3.44 -11.50
CA PRO A 65 -12.50 -3.32 -12.82
C PRO A 65 -11.53 -2.69 -13.83
N ARG A 66 -11.81 -2.88 -15.13
CA ARG A 66 -11.00 -2.34 -16.24
C ARG A 66 -10.88 -0.81 -16.20
N GLN A 67 -11.89 -0.12 -15.70
CA GLN A 67 -11.87 1.33 -15.49
C GLN A 67 -12.53 1.67 -14.15
N LEU A 68 -11.95 2.61 -13.42
CA LEU A 68 -12.51 3.17 -12.20
C LEU A 68 -13.08 4.56 -12.49
N TYR A 69 -14.31 4.80 -12.06
CA TYR A 69 -14.94 6.12 -12.15
C TYR A 69 -14.48 7.02 -10.99
N THR A 70 -14.57 8.33 -11.17
CA THR A 70 -14.26 9.28 -10.10
C THR A 70 -15.17 9.06 -8.90
N GLY A 71 -14.58 8.85 -7.72
CA GLY A 71 -15.34 8.60 -6.49
C GLY A 71 -15.66 7.13 -6.23
N TRP A 72 -15.03 6.18 -6.92
CA TRP A 72 -15.22 4.73 -6.70
C TRP A 72 -15.03 4.28 -5.24
N ALA A 73 -14.17 4.95 -4.47
CA ALA A 73 -13.93 4.62 -3.06
C ALA A 73 -15.00 5.19 -2.10
N SER A 74 -15.88 6.06 -2.59
CA SER A 74 -16.90 6.75 -1.79
C SER A 74 -17.78 5.82 -0.95
N PRO A 75 -18.28 4.68 -1.47
CA PRO A 75 -19.11 3.77 -0.66
C PRO A 75 -18.36 3.19 0.56
N ILE A 76 -17.05 2.97 0.42
CA ILE A 76 -16.20 2.42 1.48
C ILE A 76 -15.91 3.52 2.50
N LEU A 77 -15.51 4.71 2.03
CA LEU A 77 -15.15 5.84 2.90
C LEU A 77 -16.34 6.40 3.69
N ASN A 78 -17.55 6.25 3.16
CA ASN A 78 -18.79 6.70 3.82
C ASN A 78 -19.52 5.56 4.55
N ALA A 79 -18.89 4.39 4.71
CA ALA A 79 -19.47 3.31 5.50
C ALA A 79 -19.51 3.73 6.98
N ASP A 80 -20.62 3.42 7.66
CA ASP A 80 -20.80 3.65 9.09
C ASP A 80 -20.10 2.55 9.92
N GLU A 81 -18.80 2.38 9.68
CA GLU A 81 -17.95 1.34 10.29
C GLU A 81 -16.59 1.92 10.65
N VAL A 82 -15.96 1.40 11.70
CA VAL A 82 -14.60 1.82 12.08
C VAL A 82 -13.59 1.12 11.17
N LEU A 83 -13.18 1.84 10.12
CA LEU A 83 -12.22 1.36 9.13
C LEU A 83 -11.13 2.39 8.85
N ASP A 84 -9.93 1.88 8.62
CA ASP A 84 -8.80 2.64 8.12
C ASP A 84 -8.53 2.27 6.66
N VAL A 85 -8.36 3.27 5.80
CA VAL A 85 -8.01 3.08 4.39
C VAL A 85 -6.57 3.53 4.17
N SER A 86 -5.74 2.60 3.74
CA SER A 86 -4.35 2.87 3.36
C SER A 86 -4.15 2.65 1.86
N MET A 87 -3.85 3.74 1.16
CA MET A 87 -3.56 3.73 -0.28
C MET A 87 -2.08 3.98 -0.51
N PHE A 88 -1.44 3.09 -1.27
CA PHE A 88 -0.06 3.21 -1.69
C PHE A 88 0.01 3.36 -3.20
N ILE A 89 0.61 4.45 -3.66
CA ILE A 89 0.74 4.76 -5.09
C ILE A 89 2.23 5.01 -5.37
N TYR A 90 2.85 4.10 -6.11
CA TYR A 90 4.24 4.22 -6.51
C TYR A 90 4.35 4.31 -8.03
N PRO A 91 4.94 5.38 -8.58
CA PRO A 91 5.16 5.47 -10.02
C PRO A 91 6.14 4.39 -10.47
N VAL A 92 5.91 3.85 -11.67
CA VAL A 92 6.83 2.90 -12.31
C VAL A 92 7.43 3.56 -13.54
N GLU A 93 8.73 3.37 -13.75
CA GLU A 93 9.41 3.87 -14.94
C GLU A 93 8.83 3.24 -16.20
N THR A 94 8.43 4.09 -17.15
CA THR A 94 7.81 3.67 -18.41
C THR A 94 8.67 2.68 -19.18
N GLU A 95 10.00 2.83 -19.18
CA GLU A 95 10.91 1.93 -19.89
C GLU A 95 10.80 0.47 -19.41
N ILE A 96 10.69 0.27 -18.09
CA ILE A 96 10.54 -1.06 -17.50
C ILE A 96 9.19 -1.68 -17.91
N VAL A 97 8.13 -0.88 -17.90
CA VAL A 97 6.78 -1.32 -18.27
C VAL A 97 6.71 -1.67 -19.75
N MET A 98 7.26 -0.82 -20.62
CA MET A 98 7.35 -1.04 -22.07
C MET A 98 8.10 -2.33 -22.41
N LYS A 99 9.22 -2.59 -21.73
CA LYS A 99 9.97 -3.85 -21.90
C LYS A 99 9.14 -5.08 -21.53
N ASN A 100 8.39 -5.01 -20.44
CA ASN A 100 7.52 -6.10 -19.99
C ASN A 100 6.32 -6.30 -20.94
N LEU A 101 5.69 -5.21 -21.37
CA LEU A 101 4.59 -5.24 -22.35
C LEU A 101 5.04 -5.82 -23.68
N ARG A 102 6.19 -5.39 -24.21
CA ARG A 102 6.76 -5.97 -25.45
C ARG A 102 6.92 -7.48 -25.34
N ARG A 103 7.49 -7.97 -24.23
CA ARG A 103 7.63 -9.41 -23.99
C ARG A 103 6.27 -10.11 -23.95
N LYS A 104 5.27 -9.48 -23.33
CA LYS A 104 3.93 -10.05 -23.20
C LYS A 104 3.18 -10.08 -24.53
N VAL A 105 3.25 -9.02 -25.32
CA VAL A 105 2.72 -8.95 -26.69
C VAL A 105 3.32 -10.06 -27.54
N THR A 106 4.65 -10.19 -27.57
CA THR A 106 5.31 -11.26 -28.35
C THR A 106 4.86 -12.66 -27.92
N GLN A 107 4.61 -12.86 -26.62
CA GLN A 107 4.05 -14.12 -26.13
C GLN A 107 2.62 -14.36 -26.65
N LEU A 108 1.75 -13.35 -26.57
CA LEU A 108 0.35 -13.43 -27.04
C LEU A 108 0.28 -13.65 -28.56
N GLU A 109 1.11 -12.96 -29.33
CA GLU A 109 1.22 -13.14 -30.79
C GLU A 109 1.70 -14.55 -31.16
N ALA A 110 2.72 -15.07 -30.44
CA ALA A 110 3.20 -16.42 -30.66
C ALA A 110 2.11 -17.47 -30.36
N ASP A 111 1.37 -17.29 -29.27
CA ASP A 111 0.26 -18.17 -28.89
C ASP A 111 -0.86 -18.15 -29.96
N LEU A 112 -1.19 -16.97 -30.49
CA LEU A 112 -2.14 -16.81 -31.61
C LEU A 112 -1.63 -17.51 -32.89
N SER A 113 -0.36 -17.33 -33.24
CA SER A 113 0.25 -17.98 -34.41
C SER A 113 0.18 -19.50 -34.32
N ILE A 114 0.56 -20.07 -33.17
CA ILE A 114 0.52 -21.52 -32.92
C ILE A 114 -0.91 -22.06 -33.00
N ASN A 115 -1.89 -21.32 -32.48
CA ASN A 115 -3.29 -21.73 -32.55
C ASN A 115 -3.81 -21.72 -34.00
N ASN A 116 -3.45 -20.70 -34.77
CA ASN A 116 -3.81 -20.60 -36.19
C ASN A 116 -3.15 -21.71 -37.02
N GLU A 117 -1.86 -22.00 -36.79
CA GLU A 117 -1.15 -23.11 -37.44
C GLU A 117 -1.79 -24.47 -37.14
N LYS A 118 -2.30 -24.65 -35.92
CA LYS A 118 -3.01 -25.87 -35.50
C LYS A 118 -4.47 -25.91 -35.97
N GLY A 119 -4.94 -24.92 -36.74
CA GLY A 119 -6.31 -24.84 -37.23
C GLY A 119 -7.35 -24.71 -36.11
N ARG A 120 -6.97 -24.17 -34.95
CA ARG A 120 -7.89 -23.96 -33.82
C ARG A 120 -8.78 -22.75 -34.09
N THR A 121 -10.01 -22.82 -33.59
CA THR A 121 -10.92 -21.67 -33.60
C THR A 121 -10.30 -20.51 -32.83
N ARG A 122 -10.55 -19.28 -33.31
CA ARG A 122 -10.09 -18.04 -32.68
C ARG A 122 -10.49 -18.01 -31.21
N ASP A 123 -9.55 -17.62 -30.35
CA ASP A 123 -9.78 -17.39 -28.93
C ASP A 123 -10.04 -15.89 -28.70
N PRO A 124 -11.29 -15.46 -28.47
CA PRO A 124 -11.63 -14.05 -28.31
C PRO A 124 -10.93 -13.42 -27.09
N ALA A 125 -10.64 -14.21 -26.05
CA ALA A 125 -9.98 -13.70 -24.86
C ALA A 125 -8.51 -13.37 -25.14
N LEU A 126 -7.84 -14.20 -25.95
CA LEU A 126 -6.47 -13.99 -26.36
C LEU A 126 -6.34 -12.78 -27.32
N GLU A 127 -7.27 -12.64 -28.27
CA GLU A 127 -7.32 -11.47 -29.16
C GLU A 127 -7.60 -10.17 -28.39
N ALA A 128 -8.54 -10.18 -27.44
CA ALA A 128 -8.82 -9.03 -26.59
C ALA A 128 -7.59 -8.64 -25.75
N ALA A 129 -6.90 -9.62 -25.15
CA ALA A 129 -5.70 -9.38 -24.36
C ALA A 129 -4.55 -8.80 -25.20
N LEU A 130 -4.40 -9.21 -26.46
CA LEU A 130 -3.43 -8.64 -27.38
C LEU A 130 -3.77 -7.17 -27.71
N ASN A 131 -5.03 -6.90 -28.07
CA ASN A 131 -5.48 -5.56 -28.40
C ASN A 131 -5.30 -4.60 -27.21
N ASP A 132 -5.68 -5.02 -26.01
CA ASP A 132 -5.51 -4.21 -24.79
C ASP A 132 -4.02 -3.95 -24.50
N ALA A 133 -3.14 -4.92 -24.74
CA ALA A 133 -1.70 -4.77 -24.54
C ALA A 133 -1.05 -3.83 -25.56
N GLU A 134 -1.49 -3.87 -26.81
CA GLU A 134 -1.08 -2.94 -27.88
C GLU A 134 -1.54 -1.51 -27.58
N GLU A 135 -2.82 -1.32 -27.22
CA GLU A 135 -3.38 -0.02 -26.86
C GLU A 135 -2.61 0.63 -25.70
N LEU A 136 -2.35 -0.14 -24.64
CA LEU A 136 -1.58 0.34 -23.49
C LEU A 136 -0.14 0.71 -23.87
N ARG A 137 0.49 -0.05 -24.78
CA ARG A 137 1.85 0.24 -25.25
C ARG A 137 1.90 1.55 -26.03
N ASP A 138 0.94 1.79 -26.90
CA ASP A 138 0.84 3.00 -27.69
C ASP A 138 0.59 4.23 -26.81
N GLN A 139 -0.32 4.11 -25.83
CA GLN A 139 -0.61 5.18 -24.87
C GLN A 139 0.58 5.52 -23.98
N LEU A 140 1.32 4.52 -23.51
CA LEU A 140 2.56 4.72 -22.75
C LEU A 140 3.66 5.36 -23.59
N GLN A 141 3.78 5.00 -24.86
CA GLN A 141 4.76 5.59 -25.78
C GLN A 141 4.45 7.06 -26.10
N LEU A 142 3.17 7.41 -26.23
CA LEU A 142 2.72 8.80 -26.40
C LEU A 142 2.83 9.63 -25.12
N GLY A 143 3.06 9.00 -23.97
CA GLY A 143 3.10 9.67 -22.66
C GLY A 143 1.73 10.16 -22.18
N ALA A 144 0.64 9.66 -22.79
CA ALA A 144 -0.72 9.98 -22.40
C ALA A 144 -1.07 9.33 -21.04
N GLU A 145 -0.51 8.15 -20.79
CA GLU A 145 -0.71 7.40 -19.56
C GLU A 145 0.59 7.19 -18.77
N LYS A 146 0.45 6.98 -17.47
CA LYS A 146 1.53 6.60 -16.56
C LYS A 146 1.14 5.36 -15.78
N PHE A 147 2.10 4.48 -15.61
CA PHE A 147 1.90 3.25 -14.86
C PHE A 147 2.25 3.45 -13.39
N PHE A 148 1.40 2.91 -12.51
CA PHE A 148 1.60 2.98 -11.06
C PHE A 148 1.46 1.58 -10.46
N ARG A 149 2.28 1.27 -9.45
CA ARG A 149 1.99 0.19 -8.51
C ARG A 149 1.02 0.74 -7.47
N PHE A 150 -0.19 0.22 -7.50
CA PHE A 150 -1.24 0.58 -6.57
C PHE A 150 -1.45 -0.54 -5.56
N GLY A 151 -1.56 -0.18 -4.28
CA GLY A 151 -1.97 -1.08 -3.21
C GLY A 151 -3.03 -0.42 -2.36
N LEU A 152 -4.15 -1.11 -2.17
CA LEU A 152 -5.23 -0.69 -1.28
C LEU A 152 -5.36 -1.70 -0.14
N TYR A 153 -5.22 -1.20 1.07
CA TYR A 153 -5.41 -1.96 2.30
C TYR A 153 -6.53 -1.32 3.11
N LEU A 154 -7.43 -2.16 3.60
CA LEU A 154 -8.54 -1.77 4.45
C LEU A 154 -8.36 -2.47 5.79
N THR A 155 -8.22 -1.72 6.87
CA THR A 155 -8.14 -2.30 8.22
C THR A 155 -9.44 -2.03 8.95
N ILE A 156 -10.11 -3.09 9.38
CA ILE A 156 -11.38 -3.04 10.09
C ILE A 156 -11.13 -3.32 11.56
N TYR A 157 -11.83 -2.62 12.45
CA TYR A 157 -11.77 -2.82 13.89
C TYR A 157 -13.15 -3.15 14.48
N ALA A 158 -13.20 -4.05 15.45
CA ALA A 158 -14.41 -4.45 16.15
C ALA A 158 -14.13 -4.80 17.62
N ASP A 159 -15.18 -4.87 18.45
CA ASP A 159 -15.06 -5.23 19.87
C ASP A 159 -15.13 -6.74 20.11
N SER A 160 -15.63 -7.51 19.13
CA SER A 160 -15.66 -8.97 19.16
C SER A 160 -15.28 -9.60 17.81
N LEU A 161 -14.90 -10.88 17.82
CA LEU A 161 -14.62 -11.63 16.59
C LEU A 161 -15.86 -11.83 15.72
N ASP A 162 -17.03 -11.99 16.32
CA ASP A 162 -18.29 -12.16 15.58
C ASP A 162 -18.66 -10.87 14.84
N GLU A 163 -18.51 -9.73 15.50
CA GLU A 163 -18.68 -8.41 14.89
C GLU A 163 -17.63 -8.15 13.80
N LEU A 164 -16.37 -8.51 14.03
CA LEU A 164 -15.31 -8.39 13.03
C LEU A 164 -15.67 -9.14 11.74
N ASN A 165 -16.14 -10.38 11.86
CA ASN A 165 -16.56 -11.19 10.73
C ASN A 165 -17.78 -10.61 10.00
N PHE A 166 -18.73 -10.04 10.76
CA PHE A 166 -19.90 -9.37 10.20
C PHE A 166 -19.50 -8.14 9.38
N VAL A 167 -18.71 -7.23 9.96
CA VAL A 167 -18.23 -6.02 9.28
C VAL A 167 -17.36 -6.39 8.08
N ARG A 168 -16.48 -7.39 8.20
CA ARG A 168 -15.72 -7.94 7.09
C ARG A 168 -16.63 -8.34 5.92
N SER A 169 -17.64 -9.16 6.19
CA SER A 169 -18.56 -9.66 5.16
C SER A 169 -19.33 -8.52 4.48
N LYS A 170 -19.71 -7.49 5.26
CA LYS A 170 -20.33 -6.27 4.77
C LYS A 170 -19.39 -5.49 3.84
N VAL A 171 -18.14 -5.29 4.24
CA VAL A 171 -17.12 -4.61 3.43
C VAL A 171 -16.81 -5.40 2.15
N GLU A 172 -16.63 -6.72 2.22
CA GLU A 172 -16.43 -7.59 1.05
C GLU A 172 -17.61 -7.48 0.07
N THR A 173 -18.84 -7.41 0.58
CA THR A 173 -20.04 -7.22 -0.26
C THR A 173 -20.04 -5.87 -0.96
N MET A 174 -19.68 -4.79 -0.25
CA MET A 174 -19.57 -3.44 -0.83
C MET A 174 -18.49 -3.36 -1.91
N LEU A 175 -17.33 -4.00 -1.67
CA LEU A 175 -16.26 -4.12 -2.65
C LEU A 175 -16.73 -4.87 -3.89
N GLY A 176 -17.40 -6.02 -3.70
CA GLY A 176 -17.92 -6.83 -4.80
C GLY A 176 -18.90 -6.09 -5.70
N GLN A 177 -19.74 -5.20 -5.13
CA GLN A 177 -20.64 -4.34 -5.91
C GLN A 177 -19.90 -3.36 -6.83
N GLN A 178 -18.68 -2.97 -6.47
CA GLN A 178 -17.79 -2.12 -7.27
C GLN A 178 -16.86 -2.94 -8.17
N MET A 179 -17.05 -4.27 -8.26
CA MET A 179 -16.14 -5.21 -8.91
C MET A 179 -14.71 -5.16 -8.33
N LEU A 180 -14.60 -4.79 -7.06
CA LEU A 180 -13.37 -4.86 -6.30
C LEU A 180 -13.33 -6.19 -5.54
N PHE A 181 -12.20 -6.88 -5.59
CA PHE A 181 -12.04 -8.19 -4.96
C PHE A 181 -10.91 -8.17 -3.95
N SER A 182 -11.13 -8.84 -2.82
CA SER A 182 -10.29 -8.77 -1.63
C SER A 182 -10.05 -10.12 -0.99
#